data_AF-A0A2R7LPP2-F1
#
_entry.id   AF-A0A2R7LPP2-F1
#
_cell.length_a   1.000
_cell.length_b   1.000
_cell.length_c   1.000
_cell.angle_alpha   90.00
_cell.angle_beta   90.00
_cell.angle_gamma   90.00
#
_symmetry.space_group_name_H-M   'P 1'
#
loop_
_entity.id
_entity.type
_entity.pdbx_description
1 polymer ?
#
loop_
_entity_poly.entity_id
_entity_poly.type
_entity_poly.pdbx_seq_one_letter_code
_entity_poly.pdbx_strand_id
1 'polypeptide(L)'
;YDVESYRNGDFTQQNGISASIMDYARFNYIAQPGDKNIRFIRKMGAYDHYALNWGYRVIPNAKSPQDEVKTLDKWILDKAGNPIYKYGKQSSAFDPTTQTEDIGNNSMKASSYGMKNLEYVANHLSEWTSSVTNNYDDLDELYKEFLDVWSRYVGHVVTNVGGVYENTKKPNQVGNIYEVVPKAKQIEAMNWLQANAFASPTWIVNINTLKNTDVAGYTEKFRSLQVRHLNNLLSLGRIGRLMDNEILGTDTYKALDLFRDTRKGIWKEASAAGNVTIYRRNLQRGYIDRMGALMTEEIKPTDRSTVYYNVAQSDLRALIRGELSALKGVLLTAKAGAVNTETKYHYEDCIKRIDLILNPK
;
A
#
# COMPACT_ATOMS: atom_id res chain seq x y z
N TYR A 1 -10.36 8.55 11.90
CA TYR A 1 -11.08 9.83 11.72
C TYR A 1 -11.13 10.19 10.24
N ASP A 2 -11.98 11.14 9.82
CA ASP A 2 -11.96 11.62 8.45
C ASP A 2 -10.63 12.30 8.09
N VAL A 3 -10.13 12.07 6.87
CA VAL A 3 -8.85 12.63 6.41
C VAL A 3 -8.82 14.16 6.50
N GLU A 4 -9.90 14.86 6.18
CA GLU A 4 -9.92 16.33 6.22
C GLU A 4 -9.83 16.88 7.65
N SER A 5 -10.25 16.12 8.66
CA SER A 5 -10.18 16.58 10.05
C SER A 5 -8.73 16.83 10.49
N TYR A 6 -7.77 16.14 9.87
CA TYR A 6 -6.33 16.31 10.14
C TYR A 6 -5.76 17.64 9.65
N ARG A 7 -6.53 18.39 8.85
CA ARG A 7 -6.19 19.73 8.37
C ARG A 7 -6.87 20.84 9.18
N ASN A 8 -7.64 20.46 10.20
CA ASN A 8 -8.28 21.38 11.12
C ASN A 8 -7.52 21.42 12.45
N GLY A 9 -7.03 22.60 12.84
CA GLY A 9 -6.29 22.81 14.07
C GLY A 9 -7.08 22.41 15.31
N ASP A 10 -8.28 22.95 15.48
CA ASP A 10 -9.12 22.67 16.65
C ASP A 10 -9.38 21.17 16.82
N PHE A 11 -9.66 20.48 15.71
CA PHE A 11 -9.81 19.03 15.71
C PHE A 11 -8.54 18.31 16.17
N THR A 12 -7.39 18.61 15.56
CA THR A 12 -6.12 17.91 15.86
C THR A 12 -5.58 18.24 17.26
N GLN A 13 -5.86 19.43 17.80
CA GLN A 13 -5.52 19.78 19.18
C GLN A 13 -6.38 19.00 20.19
N GLN A 14 -7.69 18.90 19.92
CA GLN A 14 -8.62 18.18 20.78
C GLN A 14 -8.34 16.66 20.73
N ASN A 15 -8.34 16.08 19.53
CA ASN A 15 -8.38 14.62 19.32
C ASN A 15 -7.01 14.00 19.09
N GLY A 16 -5.97 14.79 18.85
CA GLY A 16 -4.67 14.27 18.42
C GLY A 16 -4.68 13.84 16.96
N ILE A 17 -3.82 12.87 16.64
CA ILE A 17 -3.67 12.32 15.27
C ILE A 17 -4.02 10.82 15.19
N SER A 18 -4.29 10.19 16.33
CA SER A 18 -4.81 8.82 16.41
C SER A 18 -5.73 8.71 17.63
N ALA A 19 -6.56 7.67 17.66
CA ALA A 19 -7.40 7.37 18.80
C ALA A 19 -6.61 6.89 20.02
N SER A 20 -5.37 6.41 19.82
CA SER A 20 -4.45 5.96 20.86
C SER A 20 -3.04 6.47 20.64
N ILE A 21 -2.33 6.81 21.73
CA ILE A 21 -0.90 7.12 21.72
C ILE A 21 -0.03 5.88 21.43
N MET A 22 -0.59 4.68 21.66
CA MET A 22 0.05 3.39 21.38
C MET A 22 0.01 3.03 19.89
N ASP A 23 -0.79 3.74 19.11
CA ASP A 23 -0.76 3.61 17.66
C ASP A 23 0.57 4.14 17.11
N TYR A 24 1.13 3.45 16.12
CA TYR A 24 2.36 3.85 15.45
C TYR A 24 2.13 4.99 14.44
N ALA A 25 1.32 6.00 14.80
CA ALA A 25 1.13 7.21 14.02
C ALA A 25 2.09 8.31 14.52
N ARG A 26 3.30 8.42 13.95
CA ARG A 26 4.32 9.33 14.48
C ARG A 26 4.02 10.81 14.23
N PHE A 27 3.52 11.16 13.05
CA PHE A 27 3.23 12.55 12.71
C PHE A 27 2.04 12.73 11.76
N ASN A 28 1.48 13.94 11.77
CA ASN A 28 0.40 14.35 10.86
C ASN A 28 0.94 14.63 9.45
N TYR A 29 1.05 13.59 8.63
CA TYR A 29 1.50 13.73 7.25
C TYR A 29 0.43 14.29 6.28
N ILE A 30 -0.80 14.48 6.76
CA ILE A 30 -1.92 15.02 5.96
C ILE A 30 -1.90 16.55 5.92
N ALA A 31 -1.42 17.20 6.98
CA ALA A 31 -1.34 18.65 7.07
C ALA A 31 -0.61 19.26 5.86
N GLN A 32 -1.11 20.39 5.35
CA GLN A 32 -0.60 21.08 4.17
C GLN A 32 -0.16 22.51 4.50
N PRO A 33 0.72 23.11 3.68
CA PRO A 33 0.99 24.55 3.75
C PRO A 33 -0.31 25.37 3.75
N GLY A 34 -0.44 26.28 4.71
CA GLY A 34 -1.63 27.11 4.91
C GLY A 34 -2.61 26.60 5.96
N ASP A 35 -2.53 25.33 6.36
CA ASP A 35 -3.29 24.80 7.49
C ASP A 35 -2.78 25.43 8.80
N LYS A 36 -3.70 25.86 9.67
CA LYS A 36 -3.36 26.64 10.88
C LYS A 36 -3.62 25.85 12.16
N ASN A 37 -2.82 26.14 13.19
CA ASN A 37 -2.95 25.56 14.53
C ASN A 37 -2.92 24.01 14.56
N ILE A 38 -2.23 23.40 13.60
CA ILE A 38 -2.20 21.95 13.45
C ILE A 38 -1.33 21.31 14.53
N ARG A 39 -1.86 20.26 15.15
CA ARG A 39 -1.05 19.35 15.94
C ARG A 39 -0.37 18.32 15.03
N PHE A 40 0.96 18.28 15.09
CA PHE A 40 1.75 17.35 14.28
C PHE A 40 2.04 16.02 14.96
N ILE A 41 2.03 15.96 16.29
CA ILE A 41 2.46 14.76 17.04
C ILE A 41 1.30 14.14 17.82
N ARG A 42 1.43 12.86 18.15
CA ARG A 42 0.45 12.14 18.97
C ARG A 42 0.24 12.72 20.37
N LYS A 43 -0.89 12.36 20.97
CA LYS A 43 -1.27 12.58 22.38
C LYS A 43 -2.15 11.41 22.82
N MET A 44 -2.44 11.33 24.11
CA MET A 44 -3.47 10.40 24.58
C MET A 44 -4.81 10.74 23.92
N GLY A 45 -5.45 9.72 23.36
CA GLY A 45 -6.73 9.79 22.67
C GLY A 45 -7.83 9.03 23.41
N ALA A 46 -9.02 9.00 22.81
CA ALA A 46 -10.20 8.40 23.42
C ALA A 46 -10.03 6.90 23.71
N TYR A 47 -9.29 6.15 22.89
CA TYR A 47 -9.02 4.73 23.14
C TYR A 47 -8.11 4.53 24.36
N ASP A 48 -7.11 5.40 24.58
CA ASP A 48 -6.22 5.29 25.74
C ASP A 48 -6.99 5.46 27.05
N HIS A 49 -7.84 6.48 27.13
CA HIS A 49 -8.70 6.69 28.30
C HIS A 49 -9.67 5.53 28.51
N TYR A 50 -10.23 4.98 27.43
CA TYR A 50 -11.09 3.81 27.49
C TYR A 50 -10.34 2.56 28.00
N ALA A 51 -9.18 2.26 27.42
CA ALA A 51 -8.36 1.11 27.81
C ALA A 51 -7.87 1.24 29.25
N LEU A 52 -7.46 2.44 29.68
CA LEU A 52 -7.07 2.72 31.07
C LEU A 52 -8.26 2.52 32.03
N ASN A 53 -9.44 3.04 31.69
CA ASN A 53 -10.65 2.81 32.49
C ASN A 53 -10.98 1.32 32.57
N TRP A 54 -10.94 0.59 31.45
CA TRP A 54 -11.26 -0.84 31.43
C TRP A 54 -10.25 -1.68 32.24
N GLY A 55 -8.95 -1.38 32.13
CA GLY A 55 -7.91 -2.17 32.79
C GLY A 55 -7.66 -1.84 34.27
N TYR A 56 -8.05 -0.65 34.74
CA TYR A 56 -7.64 -0.17 36.07
C TYR A 56 -8.76 0.42 36.93
N ARG A 57 -9.97 0.63 36.40
CA ARG A 57 -11.06 1.18 37.22
C ARG A 57 -11.52 0.15 38.24
N VAL A 58 -11.44 0.51 39.52
CA VAL A 58 -11.98 -0.28 40.62
C VAL A 58 -13.46 -0.55 40.40
N ILE A 59 -13.85 -1.83 40.45
CA ILE A 59 -15.25 -2.29 40.45
C ILE A 59 -15.61 -2.63 41.91
N PRO A 60 -16.38 -1.76 42.60
CA PRO A 60 -16.70 -1.98 44.00
C PRO A 60 -17.46 -3.30 44.20
N ASN A 61 -17.20 -3.96 45.33
CA ASN A 61 -17.88 -5.19 45.77
C ASN A 61 -17.58 -6.46 44.95
N ALA A 62 -16.70 -6.41 43.94
CA ALA A 62 -16.15 -7.63 43.34
C ALA A 62 -15.24 -8.33 44.37
N LYS A 63 -15.50 -9.62 44.63
CA LYS A 63 -14.72 -10.44 45.58
C LYS A 63 -13.76 -11.39 44.88
N SER A 64 -13.93 -11.55 43.57
CA SER A 64 -13.12 -12.37 42.68
C SER A 64 -13.07 -11.74 41.28
N PRO A 65 -12.07 -12.09 40.45
CA PRO A 65 -12.01 -11.63 39.05
C PRO A 65 -13.27 -11.99 38.23
N GLN A 66 -13.94 -13.10 38.57
CA GLN A 66 -15.16 -13.54 37.88
C GLN A 66 -16.34 -12.60 38.12
N ASP A 67 -16.39 -11.94 39.28
CA ASP A 67 -17.47 -10.98 39.61
C ASP A 67 -17.41 -9.72 38.71
N GLU A 68 -16.22 -9.40 38.18
CA GLU A 68 -15.99 -8.22 37.35
C GLU A 68 -16.44 -8.41 35.90
N VAL A 69 -16.47 -9.65 35.41
CA VAL A 69 -16.66 -9.98 33.99
C VAL A 69 -17.90 -9.33 33.39
N LYS A 70 -19.04 -9.34 34.10
CA LYS A 70 -20.28 -8.74 33.60
C LYS A 70 -20.17 -7.22 33.39
N THR A 71 -19.46 -6.53 34.28
CA THR A 71 -19.22 -5.09 34.19
C THR A 71 -18.22 -4.77 33.07
N LEU A 72 -17.14 -5.55 32.97
CA LEU A 72 -16.12 -5.40 31.93
C LEU A 72 -16.70 -5.66 30.52
N ASP A 73 -17.51 -6.71 30.36
CA ASP A 73 -18.22 -7.00 29.11
C ASP A 73 -19.18 -5.85 28.75
N LYS A 74 -19.90 -5.30 29.74
CA LYS A 74 -20.78 -4.15 29.52
C LYS A 74 -20.00 -2.94 29.01
N TRP A 75 -18.86 -2.60 29.62
CA TRP A 75 -18.05 -1.45 29.17
C TRP A 75 -17.51 -1.62 27.75
N ILE A 76 -17.17 -2.86 27.35
CA ILE A 76 -16.80 -3.18 25.96
C ILE A 76 -18.00 -2.96 25.03
N LEU A 77 -19.16 -3.49 25.39
CA LEU A 77 -20.38 -3.40 24.58
C LEU A 77 -20.90 -1.95 24.45
N ASP A 78 -20.77 -1.14 25.50
CA ASP A 78 -21.15 0.29 25.49
C ASP A 78 -20.32 1.09 24.46
N LYS A 79 -19.16 0.58 24.03
CA LYS A 79 -18.30 1.18 22.99
C LYS A 79 -18.28 0.41 21.66
N ALA A 80 -18.93 -0.75 21.60
CA ALA A 80 -18.91 -1.61 20.43
C ALA A 80 -19.51 -0.91 19.19
N GLY A 81 -18.89 -1.12 18.03
CA GLY A 81 -19.30 -0.51 16.76
C GLY A 81 -18.85 0.93 16.56
N ASN A 82 -18.29 1.60 17.59
CA ASN A 82 -17.70 2.93 17.41
C ASN A 82 -16.21 2.79 17.01
N PRO A 83 -15.81 3.23 15.79
CA PRO A 83 -14.46 3.04 15.28
C PRO A 83 -13.39 3.81 16.07
N ILE A 84 -13.76 4.84 16.85
CA ILE A 84 -12.83 5.54 17.74
C ILE A 84 -12.30 4.61 18.83
N TYR A 85 -13.09 3.63 19.24
CA TYR A 85 -12.72 2.67 20.29
C TYR A 85 -12.25 1.33 19.73
N LYS A 86 -11.96 1.26 18.42
CA LYS A 86 -11.38 0.06 17.78
C LYS A 86 -9.86 0.16 17.84
N TYR A 87 -9.21 -0.89 18.35
CA TYR A 87 -7.77 -1.09 18.22
C TYR A 87 -7.52 -2.42 17.54
N GLY A 88 -6.95 -2.36 16.35
CA GLY A 88 -6.73 -3.53 15.52
C GLY A 88 -5.48 -4.32 15.90
N LYS A 89 -5.46 -5.57 15.47
CA LYS A 89 -4.32 -6.46 15.70
C LYS A 89 -3.18 -6.09 14.74
N GLN A 90 -2.05 -5.64 15.29
CA GLN A 90 -0.89 -5.19 14.50
C GLN A 90 -0.26 -6.29 13.63
N SER A 91 -0.54 -7.57 13.91
CA SER A 91 -0.10 -8.69 13.06
C SER A 91 -0.95 -8.90 11.81
N SER A 92 -2.10 -8.24 11.69
CA SER A 92 -3.07 -8.44 10.62
C SER A 92 -2.70 -7.61 9.39
N ALA A 93 -1.58 -7.98 8.75
CA ALA A 93 -1.02 -7.27 7.60
C ALA A 93 -1.95 -7.22 6.35
N PHE A 94 -3.09 -7.92 6.38
CA PHE A 94 -4.12 -7.89 5.36
C PHE A 94 -5.21 -6.85 5.62
N ASP A 95 -5.29 -6.28 6.83
CA ASP A 95 -6.27 -5.26 7.21
C ASP A 95 -5.68 -3.86 6.96
N PRO A 96 -6.24 -3.08 6.01
CA PRO A 96 -5.74 -1.74 5.73
C PRO A 96 -6.01 -0.74 6.87
N THR A 97 -6.81 -1.08 7.89
CA THR A 97 -7.12 -0.23 9.04
C THR A 97 -6.18 -0.40 10.23
N THR A 98 -5.19 -1.30 10.13
CA THR A 98 -4.27 -1.63 11.23
C THR A 98 -2.81 -1.43 10.85
N GLN A 99 -2.55 -0.49 9.94
CA GLN A 99 -1.22 -0.22 9.41
C GLN A 99 -0.47 0.78 10.29
N THR A 100 0.83 0.55 10.46
CA THR A 100 1.68 1.53 11.13
C THR A 100 1.84 2.77 10.26
N GLU A 101 1.96 3.92 10.91
CA GLU A 101 2.14 5.24 10.30
C GLU A 101 0.98 5.71 9.40
N ASP A 102 -0.15 5.01 9.39
CA ASP A 102 -1.34 5.43 8.65
C ASP A 102 -2.26 6.27 9.56
N ILE A 103 -2.84 7.33 9.01
CA ILE A 103 -3.81 8.19 9.69
C ILE A 103 -4.93 8.56 8.73
N GLY A 104 -6.13 8.74 9.27
CA GLY A 104 -7.33 8.96 8.48
C GLY A 104 -8.11 7.69 8.17
N ASN A 105 -9.24 7.84 7.49
CA ASN A 105 -10.14 6.75 7.10
C ASN A 105 -10.02 6.38 5.61
N ASN A 106 -9.12 7.03 4.87
CA ASN A 106 -8.88 6.78 3.47
C ASN A 106 -7.39 6.91 3.15
N SER A 107 -6.68 5.77 3.08
CA SER A 107 -5.25 5.73 2.81
C SER A 107 -4.87 6.39 1.49
N MET A 108 -5.69 6.29 0.43
CA MET A 108 -5.43 6.96 -0.86
C MET A 108 -5.47 8.49 -0.72
N LYS A 109 -6.47 9.02 -0.02
CA LYS A 109 -6.62 10.45 0.18
C LYS A 109 -5.53 11.01 1.10
N ALA A 110 -5.27 10.34 2.22
CA ALA A 110 -4.20 10.71 3.13
C ALA A 110 -2.83 10.67 2.42
N SER A 111 -2.53 9.55 1.74
CA SER A 111 -1.28 9.40 1.00
C SER A 111 -1.13 10.43 -0.13
N SER A 112 -2.23 10.89 -0.75
CA SER A 112 -2.17 11.98 -1.73
C SER A 112 -1.67 13.30 -1.12
N TYR A 113 -2.06 13.61 0.12
CA TYR A 113 -1.51 14.76 0.85
C TYR A 113 -0.04 14.53 1.24
N GLY A 114 0.29 13.32 1.69
CA GLY A 114 1.68 12.91 1.94
C GLY A 114 2.57 13.07 0.71
N MET A 115 2.09 12.67 -0.47
CA MET A 115 2.82 12.83 -1.73
C MET A 115 3.06 14.29 -2.09
N LYS A 116 2.09 15.19 -1.87
CA LYS A 116 2.29 16.65 -2.08
C LYS A 116 3.35 17.22 -1.15
N ASN A 117 3.36 16.78 0.11
CA ASN A 117 4.37 17.19 1.08
C ASN A 117 5.76 16.69 0.66
N LEU A 118 5.86 15.44 0.19
CA LEU A 118 7.11 14.90 -0.33
C LEU A 118 7.58 15.65 -1.59
N GLU A 119 6.68 15.98 -2.52
CA GLU A 119 7.03 16.80 -3.69
C GLU A 119 7.57 18.18 -3.27
N TYR A 120 6.99 18.80 -2.24
CA TYR A 120 7.52 20.03 -1.67
C TYR A 120 8.92 19.82 -1.07
N VAL A 121 9.13 18.78 -0.27
CA VAL A 121 10.43 18.42 0.31
C VAL A 121 11.47 18.19 -0.77
N ALA A 122 11.14 17.45 -1.83
CA ALA A 122 12.06 17.14 -2.92
C ALA A 122 12.62 18.41 -3.60
N ASN A 123 11.82 19.48 -3.68
CA ASN A 123 12.24 20.75 -4.27
C ASN A 123 13.12 21.62 -3.34
N HIS A 124 13.07 21.39 -2.03
CA HIS A 124 13.79 22.21 -1.04
C HIS A 124 14.90 21.46 -0.29
N LEU A 125 15.02 20.14 -0.49
CA LEU A 125 15.90 19.30 0.32
C LEU A 125 17.35 19.81 0.31
N SER A 126 17.87 20.16 -0.88
CA SER A 126 19.23 20.71 -1.04
C SER A 126 19.43 22.08 -0.38
N GLU A 127 18.37 22.89 -0.28
CA GLU A 127 18.40 24.19 0.41
C GLU A 127 18.50 23.98 1.92
N TRP A 128 17.77 23.00 2.45
CA TRP A 128 17.71 22.72 3.88
C TRP A 128 18.89 21.90 4.42
N THR A 129 19.62 21.20 3.55
CA THR A 129 20.77 20.37 3.93
C THR A 129 22.08 20.94 3.41
N SER A 130 22.42 20.65 2.15
CA SER A 130 23.74 20.92 1.59
C SER A 130 24.13 22.38 1.59
N SER A 131 23.16 23.29 1.43
CA SER A 131 23.41 24.73 1.49
C SER A 131 23.73 25.21 2.91
N VAL A 132 23.36 24.44 3.94
CA VAL A 132 23.59 24.73 5.36
C VAL A 132 24.88 24.08 5.84
N THR A 133 25.09 22.80 5.56
CA THR A 133 26.25 22.04 6.05
C THR A 133 27.46 22.06 5.12
N ASN A 134 27.31 22.65 3.92
CA ASN A 134 28.34 22.76 2.89
C ASN A 134 28.96 21.40 2.48
N ASN A 135 28.14 20.34 2.52
CA ASN A 135 28.45 19.00 2.03
C ASN A 135 27.17 18.29 1.54
N TYR A 136 27.27 17.07 1.03
CA TYR A 136 26.12 16.31 0.51
C TYR A 136 25.68 15.15 1.40
N ASP A 137 26.26 14.99 2.59
CA ASP A 137 26.01 13.82 3.44
C ASP A 137 24.57 13.84 3.98
N ASP A 138 24.13 14.97 4.54
CA ASP A 138 22.75 15.14 5.02
C ASP A 138 21.73 15.08 3.87
N LEU A 139 22.11 15.57 2.69
CA LEU A 139 21.26 15.49 1.50
C LEU A 139 21.05 14.03 1.08
N ASP A 140 22.11 13.23 1.03
CA ASP A 140 22.03 11.82 0.66
C ASP A 140 21.24 11.01 1.71
N GLU A 141 21.48 11.25 3.00
CA GLU A 141 20.74 10.60 4.09
C GLU A 141 19.25 10.93 4.02
N LEU A 142 18.89 12.21 4.02
CA LEU A 142 17.48 12.61 4.01
C LEU A 142 16.78 12.26 2.70
N TYR A 143 17.50 12.19 1.57
CA TYR A 143 16.93 11.70 0.32
C TYR A 143 16.56 10.21 0.41
N LYS A 144 17.37 9.37 1.08
CA LYS A 144 17.03 7.96 1.32
C LYS A 144 15.81 7.83 2.24
N GLU A 145 15.77 8.59 3.33
CA GLU A 145 14.61 8.60 4.24
C GLU A 145 13.33 9.08 3.52
N PHE A 146 13.45 10.10 2.66
CA PHE A 146 12.38 10.56 1.79
C PHE A 146 11.82 9.44 0.90
N LEU A 147 12.69 8.62 0.30
CA LEU A 147 12.27 7.46 -0.51
C LEU A 147 11.58 6.38 0.34
N ASP A 148 12.01 6.18 1.58
CA ASP A 148 11.35 5.25 2.50
C ASP A 148 9.98 5.75 2.96
N VAL A 149 9.83 7.07 3.16
CA VAL A 149 8.52 7.70 3.43
C VAL A 149 7.60 7.57 2.22
N TRP A 150 8.10 7.79 1.00
CA TRP A 150 7.34 7.51 -0.21
C TRP A 150 6.86 6.06 -0.27
N SER A 151 7.77 5.11 -0.01
CA SER A 151 7.49 3.67 -0.03
C SER A 151 6.42 3.30 1.01
N ARG A 152 6.46 3.93 2.19
CA ARG A 152 5.46 3.73 3.25
C ARG A 152 4.05 4.16 2.81
N TYR A 153 3.90 5.35 2.23
CA TYR A 153 2.60 5.83 1.73
C TYR A 153 2.04 4.96 0.60
N VAL A 154 2.91 4.51 -0.32
CA VAL A 154 2.50 3.53 -1.34
C VAL A 154 2.05 2.22 -0.69
N GLY A 155 2.77 1.76 0.35
CA GLY A 155 2.42 0.59 1.14
C GLY A 155 1.01 0.66 1.74
N HIS A 156 0.64 1.82 2.31
CA HIS A 156 -0.70 2.04 2.88
C HIS A 156 -1.82 1.78 1.87
N VAL A 157 -1.61 2.22 0.62
CA VAL A 157 -2.57 2.01 -0.47
C VAL A 157 -2.57 0.57 -0.98
N VAL A 158 -1.40 -0.08 -1.08
CA VAL A 158 -1.28 -1.49 -1.54
C VAL A 158 -2.11 -2.45 -0.67
N THR A 159 -2.20 -2.22 0.65
CA THR A 159 -2.98 -3.08 1.56
C THR A 159 -4.49 -3.04 1.30
N ASN A 160 -5.01 -1.97 0.69
CA ASN A 160 -6.43 -1.87 0.36
C ASN A 160 -6.84 -2.84 -0.76
N VAL A 161 -5.92 -3.19 -1.68
CA VAL A 161 -6.20 -4.16 -2.75
C VAL A 161 -6.12 -5.58 -2.19
N GLY A 162 -7.17 -6.38 -2.35
CA GLY A 162 -7.29 -7.69 -1.70
C GLY A 162 -7.19 -7.63 -0.17
N GLY A 163 -7.51 -6.47 0.42
CA GLY A 163 -7.55 -6.26 1.86
C GLY A 163 -8.82 -6.83 2.48
N VAL A 164 -8.76 -7.13 3.78
CA VAL A 164 -9.88 -7.64 4.57
C VAL A 164 -9.88 -6.91 5.92
N TYR A 165 -10.98 -6.25 6.26
CA TYR A 165 -11.17 -5.69 7.59
C TYR A 165 -11.35 -6.81 8.61
N GLU A 166 -10.55 -6.76 9.68
CA GLU A 166 -10.67 -7.64 10.83
C GLU A 166 -11.42 -6.90 11.96
N ASN A 167 -12.49 -7.51 12.43
CA ASN A 167 -13.35 -7.03 13.50
C ASN A 167 -13.33 -8.03 14.66
N THR A 168 -13.28 -7.52 15.90
CA THR A 168 -13.39 -8.38 17.09
C THR A 168 -14.84 -8.47 17.52
N LYS A 169 -15.48 -9.64 17.30
CA LYS A 169 -16.88 -9.89 17.64
C LYS A 169 -17.07 -11.28 18.28
N LYS A 170 -17.99 -11.38 19.23
CA LYS A 170 -18.51 -12.65 19.80
C LYS A 170 -19.64 -13.20 18.90
N PRO A 171 -19.94 -14.52 18.93
CA PRO A 171 -21.00 -15.12 18.10
C PRO A 171 -22.41 -14.54 18.29
N ASN A 172 -22.68 -13.90 19.44
CA ASN A 172 -23.95 -13.25 19.76
C ASN A 172 -24.02 -11.78 19.31
N GLN A 173 -22.99 -11.25 18.64
CA GLN A 173 -22.97 -9.89 18.09
C GLN A 173 -23.21 -9.92 16.58
N VAL A 174 -23.89 -8.90 16.07
CA VAL A 174 -24.25 -8.81 14.64
C VAL A 174 -23.02 -8.49 13.76
N GLY A 175 -22.97 -9.10 12.58
CA GLY A 175 -22.00 -8.84 11.52
C GLY A 175 -20.80 -9.80 11.56
N ASN A 176 -19.82 -9.56 10.67
CA ASN A 176 -18.75 -10.52 10.43
C ASN A 176 -17.43 -10.12 11.12
N ILE A 177 -16.62 -11.11 11.45
CA ILE A 177 -15.24 -10.92 11.91
C ILE A 177 -14.36 -10.45 10.75
N TYR A 178 -14.54 -11.03 9.56
CA TYR A 178 -13.78 -10.68 8.37
C TYR A 178 -14.71 -10.10 7.31
N GLU A 179 -14.38 -8.91 6.82
CA GLU A 179 -15.14 -8.21 5.79
C GLU A 179 -14.19 -7.77 4.68
N VAL A 180 -14.44 -8.21 3.46
CA VAL A 180 -13.61 -7.84 2.31
C VAL A 180 -13.72 -6.34 2.07
N VAL A 181 -12.58 -5.69 1.78
CA VAL A 181 -12.58 -4.27 1.39
C VAL A 181 -13.49 -4.08 0.17
N PRO A 182 -14.43 -3.11 0.17
CA PRO A 182 -15.38 -2.93 -0.92
C PRO A 182 -14.71 -2.82 -2.29
N LYS A 183 -15.31 -3.43 -3.32
CA LYS A 183 -14.76 -3.44 -4.69
C LYS A 183 -14.37 -2.05 -5.20
N ALA A 184 -15.24 -1.06 -5.00
CA ALA A 184 -14.98 0.33 -5.38
C ALA A 184 -13.71 0.91 -4.73
N LYS A 185 -13.45 0.54 -3.46
CA LYS A 185 -12.26 0.97 -2.71
C LYS A 185 -10.99 0.34 -3.26
N GLN A 186 -11.04 -0.92 -3.66
CA GLN A 186 -9.92 -1.62 -4.29
C GLN A 186 -9.59 -1.03 -5.67
N ILE A 187 -10.63 -0.66 -6.45
CA ILE A 187 -10.47 0.03 -7.74
C ILE A 187 -9.86 1.44 -7.54
N GLU A 188 -10.35 2.20 -6.55
CA GLU A 188 -9.75 3.50 -6.17
C GLU A 188 -8.26 3.34 -5.83
N ALA A 189 -7.91 2.33 -5.05
CA ALA A 189 -6.52 2.02 -4.68
C ALA A 189 -5.67 1.67 -5.91
N MET A 190 -6.17 0.82 -6.80
CA MET A 190 -5.46 0.47 -8.03
C MET A 190 -5.22 1.68 -8.93
N ASN A 191 -6.22 2.53 -9.14
CA ASN A 191 -6.08 3.76 -9.92
C ASN A 191 -5.04 4.70 -9.29
N TRP A 192 -5.07 4.83 -7.97
CA TRP A 192 -4.09 5.64 -7.24
C TRP A 192 -2.66 5.09 -7.40
N LEU A 193 -2.45 3.77 -7.29
CA LEU A 193 -1.15 3.14 -7.48
C LEU A 193 -0.62 3.34 -8.90
N GLN A 194 -1.49 3.21 -9.92
CA GLN A 194 -1.08 3.44 -11.30
C GLN A 194 -0.65 4.90 -11.56
N ALA A 195 -1.32 5.85 -10.91
CA ALA A 195 -1.02 7.28 -11.06
C ALA A 195 0.23 7.72 -10.28
N ASN A 196 0.43 7.20 -9.07
CA ASN A 196 1.43 7.73 -8.12
C ASN A 196 2.63 6.80 -7.89
N ALA A 197 2.42 5.48 -7.93
CA ALA A 197 3.46 4.50 -7.63
C ALA A 197 4.14 3.96 -8.89
N PHE A 198 3.33 3.65 -9.91
CA PHE A 198 3.80 2.94 -11.10
C PHE A 198 4.07 3.86 -12.30
N ALA A 199 3.60 5.10 -12.30
CA ALA A 199 3.92 6.06 -13.35
C ALA A 199 5.44 6.33 -13.46
N SER A 200 5.85 6.99 -14.56
CA SER A 200 7.23 7.51 -14.64
C SER A 200 7.45 8.49 -13.50
N PRO A 201 8.60 8.44 -12.82
CA PRO A 201 8.90 9.41 -11.76
C PRO A 201 9.07 10.79 -12.40
N THR A 202 8.46 11.80 -11.79
CA THR A 202 8.70 13.20 -12.15
C THR A 202 9.57 13.87 -11.08
N TRP A 203 9.08 13.97 -9.85
CA TRP A 203 9.75 14.66 -8.75
C TRP A 203 10.58 13.75 -7.82
N ILE A 204 10.26 12.45 -7.76
CA ILE A 204 10.93 11.50 -6.86
C ILE A 204 12.38 11.26 -7.25
N VAL A 205 12.66 11.19 -8.55
CA VAL A 205 14.03 11.05 -9.06
C VAL A 205 14.62 12.44 -9.27
N ASN A 206 15.08 13.04 -8.18
CA ASN A 206 15.65 14.39 -8.22
C ASN A 206 17.08 14.36 -8.76
N ILE A 207 17.24 14.69 -10.04
CA ILE A 207 18.54 14.69 -10.73
C ILE A 207 19.54 15.68 -10.11
N ASN A 208 19.07 16.80 -9.54
CA ASN A 208 19.94 17.77 -8.90
C ASN A 208 20.55 17.23 -7.60
N THR A 209 19.80 16.44 -6.84
CA THR A 209 20.33 15.69 -5.70
C THR A 209 21.27 14.59 -6.18
N LEU A 210 20.78 13.74 -7.08
CA LEU A 210 21.44 12.52 -7.48
C LEU A 210 22.82 12.72 -8.12
N LYS A 211 23.00 13.79 -8.92
CA LYS A 211 24.31 14.14 -9.52
C LYS A 211 25.40 14.45 -8.49
N ASN A 212 25.00 14.83 -7.28
CA ASN A 212 25.92 15.24 -6.21
C ASN A 212 26.13 14.13 -5.17
N THR A 213 25.31 13.08 -5.17
CA THR A 213 25.35 11.99 -4.17
C THR A 213 25.80 10.65 -4.75
N ASP A 214 25.59 10.39 -6.04
CA ASP A 214 26.00 9.14 -6.68
C ASP A 214 26.57 9.36 -8.08
N VAL A 215 27.34 8.39 -8.58
CA VAL A 215 27.88 8.41 -9.95
C VAL A 215 26.96 7.71 -10.96
N ALA A 216 26.08 6.82 -10.49
CA ALA A 216 25.18 5.99 -11.29
C ALA A 216 24.06 5.37 -10.42
N GLY A 217 23.17 4.57 -11.03
CA GLY A 217 22.17 3.78 -10.28
C GLY A 217 20.83 4.49 -10.01
N TYR A 218 20.64 5.70 -10.55
CA TYR A 218 19.42 6.50 -10.39
C TYR A 218 18.13 5.77 -10.77
N THR A 219 18.18 5.07 -11.91
CA THR A 219 17.05 4.30 -12.44
C THR A 219 16.82 3.02 -11.64
N GLU A 220 17.86 2.47 -11.02
CA GLU A 220 17.79 1.25 -10.21
C GLU A 220 17.16 1.52 -8.85
N LYS A 221 17.54 2.61 -8.17
CA LYS A 221 16.94 3.02 -6.88
C LYS A 221 15.42 3.10 -7.01
N PHE A 222 14.92 3.85 -8.00
CA PHE A 222 13.48 3.98 -8.21
C PHE A 222 12.81 2.68 -8.66
N ARG A 223 13.44 1.94 -9.59
CA ARG A 223 12.92 0.62 -10.02
C ARG A 223 12.72 -0.30 -8.82
N SER A 224 13.71 -0.38 -7.92
CA SER A 224 13.66 -1.28 -6.76
C SER A 224 12.45 -1.00 -5.87
N LEU A 225 12.12 0.29 -5.66
CA LEU A 225 10.96 0.73 -4.90
C LEU A 225 9.65 0.36 -5.60
N GLN A 226 9.52 0.65 -6.90
CA GLN A 226 8.32 0.29 -7.65
C GLN A 226 8.10 -1.22 -7.68
N VAL A 227 9.16 -2.00 -7.93
CA VAL A 227 9.09 -3.46 -8.01
C VAL A 227 8.81 -4.09 -6.64
N ARG A 228 9.30 -3.51 -5.53
CA ARG A 228 8.93 -3.92 -4.17
C ARG A 228 7.40 -3.87 -3.99
N HIS A 229 6.77 -2.75 -4.36
CA HIS A 229 5.32 -2.60 -4.24
C HIS A 229 4.53 -3.45 -5.23
N LEU A 230 5.05 -3.63 -6.44
CA LEU A 230 4.47 -4.55 -7.42
C LEU A 230 4.49 -6.00 -6.93
N ASN A 231 5.61 -6.45 -6.36
CA ASN A 231 5.75 -7.78 -5.80
C ASN A 231 4.83 -7.98 -4.60
N ASN A 232 4.70 -6.96 -3.73
CA ASN A 232 3.73 -6.99 -2.65
C ASN A 232 2.32 -7.14 -3.24
N LEU A 233 1.91 -6.24 -4.14
CA LEU A 233 0.60 -6.24 -4.80
C LEU A 233 0.26 -7.59 -5.45
N LEU A 234 1.24 -8.26 -6.04
CA LEU A 234 1.10 -9.58 -6.68
C LEU A 234 1.59 -10.74 -5.78
N SER A 235 1.53 -10.60 -4.46
CA SER A 235 1.92 -11.66 -3.52
C SER A 235 0.92 -12.82 -3.51
N LEU A 236 1.40 -14.05 -3.31
CA LEU A 236 0.58 -15.26 -3.31
C LEU A 236 -0.58 -15.16 -2.31
N GLY A 237 -0.32 -14.71 -1.08
CA GLY A 237 -1.36 -14.58 -0.06
C GLY A 237 -2.46 -13.57 -0.42
N ARG A 238 -2.13 -12.47 -1.11
CA ARG A 238 -3.15 -11.53 -1.60
C ARG A 238 -3.97 -12.12 -2.74
N ILE A 239 -3.30 -12.80 -3.67
CA ILE A 239 -3.99 -13.45 -4.79
C ILE A 239 -4.92 -14.55 -4.28
N GLY A 240 -4.50 -15.32 -3.28
CA GLY A 240 -5.34 -16.31 -2.59
C GLY A 240 -6.64 -15.70 -2.06
N ARG A 241 -6.55 -14.61 -1.28
CA ARG A 241 -7.73 -13.89 -0.79
C ARG A 241 -8.64 -13.41 -1.93
N LEU A 242 -8.05 -12.90 -3.01
CA LEU A 242 -8.82 -12.42 -4.16
C LEU A 242 -9.50 -13.53 -4.97
N MET A 243 -8.96 -14.75 -4.95
CA MET A 243 -9.63 -15.94 -5.49
C MET A 243 -10.77 -16.38 -4.56
N ASP A 244 -10.55 -16.40 -3.24
CA ASP A 244 -11.60 -16.75 -2.26
C ASP A 244 -12.77 -15.76 -2.28
N ASN A 245 -12.50 -14.48 -2.56
CA ASN A 245 -13.52 -13.44 -2.71
C ASN A 245 -14.56 -13.77 -3.79
N GLU A 246 -14.26 -14.66 -4.74
CA GLU A 246 -15.24 -15.10 -5.75
C GLU A 246 -16.38 -15.92 -5.15
N ILE A 247 -16.13 -16.60 -4.02
CA ILE A 247 -17.13 -17.41 -3.31
C ILE A 247 -18.07 -16.51 -2.49
N LEU A 248 -17.58 -15.35 -2.05
CA LEU A 248 -18.32 -14.44 -1.17
C LEU A 248 -19.40 -13.63 -1.89
N GLY A 249 -19.36 -13.55 -3.23
CA GLY A 249 -20.39 -12.91 -4.03
C GLY A 249 -19.90 -12.43 -5.40
N THR A 250 -20.83 -11.96 -6.23
CA THR A 250 -20.55 -11.51 -7.60
C THR A 250 -19.97 -10.09 -7.68
N ASP A 251 -20.22 -9.25 -6.67
CA ASP A 251 -19.74 -7.86 -6.62
C ASP A 251 -18.43 -7.70 -5.82
N THR A 252 -17.47 -8.58 -6.09
CA THR A 252 -16.14 -8.54 -5.47
C THR A 252 -15.07 -8.14 -6.49
N TYR A 253 -13.95 -7.61 -5.98
CA TYR A 253 -12.74 -7.41 -6.77
C TYR A 253 -11.97 -8.73 -6.77
N LYS A 254 -11.74 -9.29 -7.96
CA LYS A 254 -11.25 -10.67 -8.13
C LYS A 254 -9.78 -10.72 -8.50
N ALA A 255 -9.19 -11.91 -8.45
CA ALA A 255 -7.81 -12.13 -8.89
C ALA A 255 -7.60 -11.74 -10.37
N LEU A 256 -8.57 -12.05 -11.24
CA LEU A 256 -8.52 -11.63 -12.65
C LEU A 256 -8.57 -10.10 -12.81
N ASP A 257 -9.40 -9.40 -12.02
CA ASP A 257 -9.44 -7.93 -12.05
C ASP A 257 -8.08 -7.35 -11.66
N LEU A 258 -7.45 -7.87 -10.59
CA LEU A 258 -6.10 -7.49 -10.17
C LEU A 258 -5.09 -7.60 -11.33
N PHE A 259 -4.99 -8.77 -11.96
CA PHE A 259 -4.01 -8.97 -13.02
C PHE A 259 -4.29 -8.09 -14.24
N ARG A 260 -5.57 -8.00 -14.65
CA ARG A 260 -5.98 -7.19 -15.79
C ARG A 260 -5.67 -5.70 -15.57
N ASP A 261 -6.04 -5.17 -14.41
CA ASP A 261 -5.88 -3.75 -14.11
C ASP A 261 -4.40 -3.40 -13.87
N THR A 262 -3.64 -4.31 -13.27
CA THR A 262 -2.17 -4.20 -13.16
C THR A 262 -1.52 -4.15 -14.53
N ARG A 263 -1.84 -5.11 -15.42
CA ARG A 263 -1.31 -5.15 -16.79
C ARG A 263 -1.66 -3.89 -17.57
N LYS A 264 -2.94 -3.48 -17.58
CA LYS A 264 -3.41 -2.31 -18.33
C LYS A 264 -2.67 -1.04 -17.92
N GLY A 265 -2.44 -0.82 -16.62
CA GLY A 265 -1.74 0.37 -16.17
C GLY A 265 -0.21 0.32 -16.35
N ILE A 266 0.42 -0.83 -16.11
CA ILE A 266 1.88 -0.99 -16.33
C ILE A 266 2.25 -0.91 -17.81
N TRP A 267 1.35 -1.32 -18.71
CA TRP A 267 1.59 -1.37 -20.16
C TRP A 267 0.76 -0.36 -20.95
N LYS A 268 0.32 0.73 -20.32
CA LYS A 268 -0.49 1.77 -20.97
C LYS A 268 0.16 2.35 -22.23
N GLU A 269 1.49 2.49 -22.24
CA GLU A 269 2.26 3.00 -23.38
C GLU A 269 2.14 2.10 -24.61
N ALA A 270 2.09 0.77 -24.41
CA ALA A 270 1.92 -0.19 -25.49
C ALA A 270 0.52 -0.10 -26.13
N SER A 271 -0.49 0.26 -25.32
CA SER A 271 -1.86 0.48 -25.82
C SER A 271 -2.03 1.84 -26.50
N ALA A 272 -1.25 2.83 -26.10
CA ALA A 272 -1.30 4.20 -26.63
C ALA A 272 -0.30 4.46 -27.78
N ALA A 273 0.42 3.44 -28.25
CA ALA A 273 1.50 3.56 -29.23
C ALA A 273 2.57 4.62 -28.87
N GLY A 274 2.84 4.81 -27.57
CA GLY A 274 3.81 5.77 -27.06
C GLY A 274 5.20 5.18 -26.84
N ASN A 275 6.22 6.05 -26.86
CA ASN A 275 7.57 5.70 -26.43
C ASN A 275 7.61 5.40 -24.93
N VAL A 276 8.38 4.38 -24.53
CA VAL A 276 8.50 3.97 -23.14
C VAL A 276 9.79 4.52 -22.54
N THR A 277 9.67 5.26 -21.43
CA THR A 277 10.82 5.80 -20.69
C THR A 277 11.64 4.69 -20.03
N ILE A 278 12.92 4.93 -19.72
CA ILE A 278 13.78 3.94 -19.05
C ILE A 278 13.18 3.42 -17.73
N TYR A 279 12.57 4.29 -16.92
CA TYR A 279 11.92 3.91 -15.67
C TYR A 279 10.73 2.96 -15.90
N ARG A 280 9.91 3.26 -16.91
CA ARG A 280 8.75 2.42 -17.26
C ARG A 280 9.17 1.10 -17.86
N ARG A 281 10.20 1.07 -18.71
CA ARG A 281 10.78 -0.19 -19.23
C ARG A 281 11.31 -1.07 -18.08
N ASN A 282 11.93 -0.47 -17.06
CA ASN A 282 12.43 -1.21 -15.90
C ASN A 282 11.29 -1.81 -15.06
N LEU A 283 10.21 -1.06 -14.83
CA LEU A 283 9.03 -1.58 -14.14
C LEU A 283 8.32 -2.68 -14.96
N GLN A 284 8.19 -2.49 -16.28
CA GLN A 284 7.60 -3.45 -17.20
C GLN A 284 8.36 -4.78 -17.23
N ARG A 285 9.70 -4.76 -17.19
CA ARG A 285 10.51 -5.97 -17.00
C ARG A 285 10.27 -6.60 -15.63
N GLY A 286 10.28 -5.80 -14.56
CA GLY A 286 9.96 -6.29 -13.22
C GLY A 286 8.59 -6.95 -13.10
N TYR A 287 7.59 -6.46 -13.85
CA TYR A 287 6.28 -7.11 -13.97
C TYR A 287 6.37 -8.49 -14.62
N ILE A 288 7.06 -8.62 -15.75
CA ILE A 288 7.22 -9.93 -16.43
C ILE A 288 7.99 -10.90 -15.51
N ASP A 289 9.04 -10.42 -14.85
CA ASP A 289 9.81 -11.25 -13.92
C ASP A 289 8.94 -11.73 -12.75
N ARG A 290 8.08 -10.88 -12.18
CA ARG A 290 7.13 -11.28 -11.12
C ARG A 290 6.08 -12.27 -11.63
N MET A 291 5.53 -12.06 -12.82
CA MET A 291 4.58 -12.99 -13.44
C MET A 291 5.24 -14.35 -13.73
N GLY A 292 6.51 -14.36 -14.16
CA GLY A 292 7.30 -15.57 -14.33
C GLY A 292 7.56 -16.29 -13.01
N ALA A 293 7.91 -15.57 -11.95
CA ALA A 293 8.09 -16.16 -10.63
C ALA A 293 6.81 -16.83 -10.12
N LEU A 294 5.65 -16.19 -10.28
CA LEU A 294 4.36 -16.75 -9.86
C LEU A 294 3.97 -18.05 -10.61
N MET A 295 4.59 -18.36 -11.75
CA MET A 295 4.37 -19.64 -12.45
C MET A 295 5.00 -20.83 -11.71
N THR A 296 5.98 -20.60 -10.84
CA THR A 296 6.76 -21.65 -10.16
C THR A 296 6.81 -21.48 -8.64
N GLU A 297 6.46 -20.31 -8.12
CA GLU A 297 6.39 -20.02 -6.69
C GLU A 297 5.34 -20.91 -6.01
N GLU A 298 5.63 -21.29 -4.76
CA GLU A 298 4.77 -22.10 -3.90
C GLU A 298 4.72 -21.44 -2.52
N ILE A 299 3.61 -21.58 -1.81
CA ILE A 299 3.50 -21.11 -0.42
C ILE A 299 4.27 -22.08 0.47
N LYS A 300 5.31 -21.57 1.14
CA LYS A 300 6.11 -22.38 2.06
C LYS A 300 5.39 -22.51 3.40
N PRO A 301 5.52 -23.63 4.12
CA PRO A 301 4.99 -23.77 5.48
C PRO A 301 5.52 -22.71 6.47
N THR A 302 6.70 -22.15 6.19
CA THR A 302 7.34 -21.08 6.97
C THR A 302 6.88 -19.68 6.61
N ASP A 303 6.08 -19.54 5.54
CA ASP A 303 5.56 -18.23 5.16
C ASP A 303 4.59 -17.76 6.24
N ARG A 304 4.87 -16.58 6.78
CA ARG A 304 4.02 -15.94 7.80
C ARG A 304 2.66 -15.48 7.24
N SER A 305 2.33 -15.82 5.98
CA SER A 305 1.02 -15.52 5.43
C SER A 305 -0.02 -16.42 6.08
N THR A 306 -1.03 -15.82 6.69
CA THR A 306 -2.18 -16.50 7.29
C THR A 306 -3.08 -17.24 6.29
N VAL A 307 -2.77 -17.16 4.99
CA VAL A 307 -3.57 -17.69 3.88
C VAL A 307 -2.76 -18.76 3.17
N TYR A 308 -3.27 -19.99 3.18
CA TYR A 308 -2.70 -21.13 2.49
C TYR A 308 -3.69 -21.64 1.44
N TYR A 309 -3.20 -21.88 0.23
CA TYR A 309 -3.89 -22.63 -0.81
C TYR A 309 -2.86 -23.40 -1.64
N ASN A 310 -3.29 -24.48 -2.29
CA ASN A 310 -2.43 -25.24 -3.19
C ASN A 310 -2.23 -24.44 -4.48
N VAL A 311 -1.07 -23.78 -4.62
CA VAL A 311 -0.78 -22.91 -5.76
C VAL A 311 -0.81 -23.69 -7.08
N ALA A 312 -0.20 -24.87 -7.10
CA ALA A 312 -0.13 -25.71 -8.30
C ALA A 312 -1.49 -26.18 -8.82
N GLN A 313 -2.47 -26.32 -7.93
CA GLN A 313 -3.83 -26.79 -8.24
C GLN A 313 -4.88 -25.65 -8.24
N SER A 314 -4.44 -24.41 -8.10
CA SER A 314 -5.30 -23.23 -8.14
C SER A 314 -5.35 -22.60 -9.54
N ASP A 315 -6.29 -21.67 -9.73
CA ASP A 315 -6.41 -20.90 -10.97
C ASP A 315 -5.25 -19.93 -11.21
N LEU A 316 -4.37 -19.70 -10.21
CA LEU A 316 -3.27 -18.73 -10.30
C LEU A 316 -2.47 -18.88 -11.59
N ARG A 317 -1.96 -20.09 -11.87
CA ARG A 317 -1.09 -20.34 -13.04
C ARG A 317 -1.85 -20.20 -14.36
N ALA A 318 -3.15 -20.54 -14.38
CA ALA A 318 -3.99 -20.35 -15.55
C ALA A 318 -4.22 -18.87 -15.83
N LEU A 319 -4.54 -18.06 -14.81
CA LEU A 319 -4.71 -16.62 -14.91
C LEU A 319 -3.45 -15.93 -15.41
N ILE A 320 -2.27 -16.29 -14.87
CA ILE A 320 -0.99 -15.74 -15.30
C ILE A 320 -0.71 -16.07 -16.77
N ARG A 321 -0.92 -17.33 -17.20
CA ARG A 321 -0.74 -17.72 -18.60
C ARG A 321 -1.65 -16.91 -19.53
N GLY A 322 -2.92 -16.72 -19.14
CA GLY A 322 -3.87 -15.90 -19.90
C GLY A 322 -3.42 -14.45 -20.03
N GLU A 323 -3.01 -13.82 -18.93
CA GLU A 323 -2.61 -12.41 -18.90
C GLU A 323 -1.27 -12.15 -19.59
N LEU A 324 -0.31 -13.08 -19.50
CA LEU A 324 0.93 -13.04 -20.28
C LEU A 324 0.68 -13.22 -21.78
N SER A 325 -0.24 -14.11 -22.15
CA SER A 325 -0.63 -14.31 -23.57
C SER A 325 -1.31 -13.06 -24.13
N ALA A 326 -2.22 -12.45 -23.37
CA ALA A 326 -2.85 -11.18 -23.73
C ALA A 326 -1.81 -10.05 -23.87
N LEU A 327 -0.87 -9.95 -22.93
CA LEU A 327 0.22 -8.98 -23.01
C LEU A 327 1.08 -9.20 -24.27
N LYS A 328 1.48 -10.44 -24.57
CA LYS A 328 2.26 -10.76 -25.77
C LYS A 328 1.57 -10.25 -27.03
N GLY A 329 0.24 -10.44 -27.15
CA GLY A 329 -0.54 -9.91 -28.26
C GLY A 329 -0.45 -8.38 -28.38
N VAL A 330 -0.62 -7.66 -27.27
CA VAL A 330 -0.49 -6.19 -27.23
C VAL A 330 0.92 -5.75 -27.66
N LEU A 331 1.97 -6.42 -27.18
CA LEU A 331 3.35 -6.05 -27.51
C LEU A 331 3.71 -6.32 -28.98
N LEU A 332 3.18 -7.39 -29.57
CA LEU A 332 3.37 -7.70 -30.99
C LEU A 332 2.81 -6.59 -31.88
N THR A 333 1.66 -6.03 -31.53
CA THR A 333 1.08 -4.87 -32.20
C THR A 333 1.88 -3.60 -31.91
N ALA A 334 2.20 -3.34 -30.64
CA ALA A 334 2.87 -2.11 -30.23
C ALA A 334 4.27 -1.94 -30.84
N LYS A 335 5.05 -3.02 -30.98
CA LYS A 335 6.40 -2.96 -31.57
C LYS A 335 6.41 -2.64 -33.07
N ALA A 336 5.28 -2.84 -33.76
CA ALA A 336 5.12 -2.51 -35.17
C ALA A 336 4.69 -1.05 -35.37
N GLY A 337 4.32 -0.34 -34.30
CA GLY A 337 3.95 1.06 -34.34
C GLY A 337 5.15 2.00 -34.49
N ALA A 338 4.86 3.30 -34.60
CA ALA A 338 5.85 4.37 -34.72
C ALA A 338 6.48 4.71 -33.36
N VAL A 339 7.25 3.78 -32.80
CA VAL A 339 8.04 3.96 -31.58
C VAL A 339 9.53 4.03 -31.89
N ASN A 340 10.31 4.62 -30.98
CA ASN A 340 11.75 4.70 -31.09
C ASN A 340 12.42 3.32 -30.96
N THR A 341 13.68 3.24 -31.39
CA THR A 341 14.45 2.00 -31.41
C THR A 341 14.55 1.34 -30.03
N GLU A 342 14.76 2.12 -28.96
CA GLU A 342 14.86 1.58 -27.60
C GLU A 342 13.55 0.91 -27.15
N THR A 343 12.41 1.54 -27.45
CA THR A 343 11.08 1.01 -27.13
C THR A 343 10.81 -0.26 -27.93
N LYS A 344 11.16 -0.25 -29.22
CA LYS A 344 11.02 -1.44 -30.08
C LYS A 344 11.84 -2.62 -29.55
N TYR A 345 13.12 -2.42 -29.25
CA TYR A 345 13.99 -3.45 -28.68
C TYR A 345 13.48 -3.93 -27.33
N HIS A 346 12.95 -3.02 -26.51
CA HIS A 346 12.35 -3.38 -25.23
C HIS A 346 11.13 -4.30 -25.40
N TYR A 347 10.21 -3.98 -26.32
CA TYR A 347 9.05 -4.84 -26.58
C TYR A 347 9.47 -6.21 -27.13
N GLU A 348 10.46 -6.27 -28.02
CA GLU A 348 11.01 -7.53 -28.54
C GLU A 348 11.63 -8.40 -27.43
N ASP A 349 12.44 -7.82 -26.54
CA ASP A 349 12.97 -8.49 -25.34
C ASP A 349 11.84 -9.01 -24.45
N CYS A 350 10.83 -8.18 -24.18
CA CYS A 350 9.69 -8.56 -23.34
C CYS A 350 8.87 -9.71 -23.94
N ILE A 351 8.61 -9.69 -25.24
CA ILE A 351 7.96 -10.81 -25.95
C ILE A 351 8.78 -12.09 -25.77
N LYS A 352 10.11 -12.01 -25.91
CA LYS A 352 10.96 -13.18 -25.76
C LYS A 352 10.96 -13.74 -24.32
N ARG A 353 10.96 -12.87 -23.31
CA ARG A 353 10.82 -13.26 -21.90
C ARG A 353 9.50 -13.97 -21.63
N ILE A 354 8.40 -13.42 -22.17
CA ILE A 354 7.08 -14.05 -22.07
C ILE A 354 7.09 -15.44 -22.71
N ASP A 355 7.70 -15.59 -23.89
CA ASP A 355 7.80 -16.88 -24.57
C ASP A 355 8.54 -17.94 -23.75
N LEU A 356 9.63 -17.56 -23.09
CA LEU A 356 10.39 -18.44 -22.21
C LEU A 356 9.61 -18.86 -20.95
N ILE A 357 8.77 -17.95 -20.41
CA ILE A 357 7.89 -18.26 -19.28
C ILE A 357 6.76 -19.21 -19.71
N LEU A 358 6.13 -18.96 -20.86
CA LEU A 358 5.00 -19.75 -21.33
C LEU A 358 5.44 -21.13 -21.83
N ASN A 359 6.64 -21.23 -22.42
CA ASN A 359 7.20 -22.44 -23.01
C ASN A 359 8.61 -22.71 -22.44
N PRO A 360 8.71 -23.10 -21.15
CA PRO A 360 9.99 -23.48 -20.56
C PRO A 360 10.55 -24.72 -21.27
N LYS A 361 11.87 -24.73 -21.49
CA LYS A 361 12.57 -25.84 -22.13
C LYS A 361 12.97 -26.92 -21.15
#